data_AF-A0A3D5DYE1-F1
#
_entry.id   AF-A0A3D5DYE1-F1
#
_cell.length_a   1.000
_cell.length_b   1.000
_cell.length_c   1.000
_cell.angle_alpha   90.00
_cell.angle_beta   90.00
_cell.angle_gamma   90.00
#
_symmetry.space_group_name_H-M   'P 1'
#
loop_
_entity.id
_entity.type
_entity.pdbx_description
1 polymer ?
#
loop_
_entity_poly.entity_id
_entity_poly.type
_entity_poly.pdbx_seq_one_letter_code
_entity_poly.pdbx_strand_id
1 'polypeptide(L)'
;MGSNAPRWSGNVHQADWIASRLAPWEDEYIVTIVVPAGFEAYARVLHPAETPSTGDRLVRWAEVAAWSAMPLREDAQFHSIALPPTAPGRPPPYGGQGPREGSLYVPDAEVLAAILRAWTATPEDCWFCVWDGFGWDTASTVAAFTETGRPPESIEEPGRDPVPGPVRDGPRVHLPHRDYFLYQGPAEAVVTLASLDSTWGQCPNIWWTADRAWCVASEIDLPWTYVGGPCGLIDAVLADSRIEALPADPADPVSRVEDWVAAWVDQLTDGLMARGAASLRTPRGSVDAWLRRPRGIRKGELRIQVAGPGGSSGSVHHGLLGDDQKLRREAHDYLTFAVLDLTGM
;
A
#
# COMPACT_ATOMS: atom_id res chain seq x y z
N MET A 1 -12.80 -9.93 -36.31
CA MET A 1 -12.02 -10.14 -35.06
C MET A 1 -12.28 -8.91 -34.22
N GLY A 2 -13.17 -9.02 -33.23
CA GLY A 2 -13.49 -7.89 -32.35
C GLY A 2 -12.23 -7.48 -31.59
N SER A 3 -11.98 -6.18 -31.48
CA SER A 3 -10.85 -5.66 -30.71
C SER A 3 -10.96 -6.19 -29.28
N ASN A 4 -9.91 -6.87 -28.79
CA ASN A 4 -9.84 -7.30 -27.40
C ASN A 4 -9.45 -6.11 -26.49
N ALA A 5 -10.10 -4.98 -26.71
CA ALA A 5 -9.85 -3.76 -25.95
C ALA A 5 -10.44 -3.90 -24.54
N PRO A 6 -9.79 -3.32 -23.52
CA PRO A 6 -10.34 -3.23 -22.18
C PRO A 6 -11.74 -2.58 -22.20
N ARG A 7 -12.69 -3.16 -21.46
CA ARG A 7 -14.06 -2.64 -21.36
C ARG A 7 -14.63 -2.81 -19.97
N TRP A 8 -15.32 -1.80 -19.47
CA TRP A 8 -16.12 -1.91 -18.24
C TRP A 8 -17.18 -3.01 -18.38
N SER A 9 -17.49 -3.68 -17.28
CA SER A 9 -18.43 -4.80 -17.25
C SER A 9 -19.29 -4.77 -16.00
N GLY A 10 -20.59 -5.00 -16.17
CA GLY A 10 -21.52 -5.25 -15.06
C GLY A 10 -21.60 -6.72 -14.64
N ASN A 11 -20.80 -7.62 -15.22
CA ASN A 11 -20.83 -9.06 -14.91
C ASN A 11 -20.08 -9.39 -13.61
N VAL A 12 -20.55 -8.80 -12.51
CA VAL A 12 -19.89 -8.90 -11.18
C VAL A 12 -19.80 -10.32 -10.65
N HIS A 13 -20.66 -11.23 -11.13
CA HIS A 13 -20.65 -12.66 -10.80
C HIS A 13 -19.34 -13.38 -11.16
N GLN A 14 -18.54 -12.80 -12.04
CA GLN A 14 -17.20 -13.33 -12.36
C GLN A 14 -16.26 -13.31 -11.15
N ALA A 15 -16.55 -12.49 -10.15
CA ALA A 15 -15.80 -12.39 -8.89
C ALA A 15 -16.39 -13.25 -7.76
N ASP A 16 -17.54 -13.92 -7.93
CA ASP A 16 -18.25 -14.63 -6.83
C ASP A 16 -17.40 -15.70 -6.13
N TRP A 17 -16.41 -16.26 -6.84
CA TRP A 17 -15.49 -17.26 -6.31
C TRP A 17 -14.44 -16.69 -5.35
N ILE A 18 -14.12 -15.39 -5.44
CA ILE A 18 -13.07 -14.73 -4.67
C ILE A 18 -13.44 -14.72 -3.19
N ALA A 19 -14.61 -14.16 -2.85
CA ALA A 19 -15.03 -13.98 -1.47
C ALA A 19 -15.01 -15.29 -0.66
N SER A 20 -15.43 -16.41 -1.28
CA SER A 20 -15.43 -17.73 -0.65
C SER A 20 -14.04 -18.32 -0.35
N ARG A 21 -13.00 -17.74 -0.95
CA ARG A 21 -11.60 -18.17 -0.82
C ARG A 21 -10.73 -17.17 -0.09
N LEU A 22 -11.29 -16.03 0.35
CA LEU A 22 -10.58 -15.11 1.24
C LEU A 22 -10.71 -15.61 2.67
N ALA A 23 -9.64 -15.46 3.45
CA ALA A 23 -9.69 -15.65 4.89
C ALA A 23 -10.67 -14.65 5.52
N PRO A 24 -11.35 -15.01 6.62
CA PRO A 24 -12.17 -14.07 7.35
C PRO A 24 -11.31 -12.94 7.92
N TRP A 25 -11.91 -11.76 8.09
CA TRP A 25 -11.28 -10.61 8.75
C TRP A 25 -11.38 -10.74 10.27
N GLU A 26 -10.94 -11.89 10.79
CA GLU A 26 -10.98 -12.26 12.20
C GLU A 26 -9.57 -12.68 12.66
N ASP A 27 -9.21 -12.39 13.92
CA ASP A 27 -7.96 -12.75 14.59
C ASP A 27 -6.65 -12.17 14.00
N GLU A 28 -6.15 -12.72 12.89
CA GLU A 28 -4.84 -12.40 12.31
C GLU A 28 -4.95 -12.17 10.80
N TYR A 29 -4.41 -11.06 10.33
CA TYR A 29 -4.40 -10.73 8.91
C TYR A 29 -3.29 -11.51 8.21
N ILE A 30 -3.66 -12.57 7.50
CA ILE A 30 -2.76 -13.45 6.74
C ILE A 30 -2.85 -13.19 5.23
N VAL A 31 -1.89 -13.67 4.43
CA VAL A 31 -1.84 -13.44 2.97
C VAL A 31 -3.18 -13.70 2.27
N THR A 32 -3.87 -14.78 2.64
CA THR A 32 -5.16 -15.13 2.02
C THR A 32 -6.35 -14.23 2.37
N ILE A 33 -6.17 -13.21 3.22
CA ILE A 33 -7.15 -12.14 3.40
C ILE A 33 -7.18 -11.18 2.19
N VAL A 34 -6.06 -11.09 1.46
CA VAL A 34 -5.87 -10.20 0.30
C VAL A 34 -6.04 -10.97 -1.01
N VAL A 35 -5.37 -12.12 -1.16
CA VAL A 35 -5.39 -12.95 -2.37
C VAL A 35 -6.12 -14.27 -2.12
N PRO A 36 -6.99 -14.77 -3.02
CA PRO A 36 -7.72 -16.02 -2.79
C PRO A 36 -6.82 -17.23 -2.44
N ALA A 37 -7.26 -18.03 -1.47
CA ALA A 37 -6.66 -19.32 -1.13
C ALA A 37 -6.83 -20.36 -2.25
N GLY A 38 -6.07 -21.46 -2.16
CA GLY A 38 -6.23 -22.64 -3.01
C GLY A 38 -5.44 -22.63 -4.33
N PHE A 39 -4.49 -21.72 -4.48
CA PHE A 39 -3.44 -21.85 -5.51
C PHE A 39 -2.31 -22.74 -5.01
N GLU A 40 -1.48 -23.26 -5.93
CA GLU A 40 -0.38 -24.17 -5.59
C GLU A 40 0.77 -23.45 -4.86
N ALA A 41 1.03 -22.19 -5.22
CA ALA A 41 2.08 -21.37 -4.64
C ALA A 41 1.73 -19.88 -4.70
N TYR A 42 2.46 -19.08 -3.91
CA TYR A 42 2.28 -17.63 -3.80
C TYR A 42 3.62 -16.89 -3.80
N ALA A 43 3.59 -15.67 -4.32
CA ALA A 43 4.69 -14.71 -4.22
C ALA A 43 4.14 -13.33 -3.89
N ARG A 44 5.00 -12.48 -3.34
CA ARG A 44 4.76 -11.04 -3.18
C ARG A 44 5.74 -10.26 -4.04
N VAL A 45 5.23 -9.41 -4.90
CA VAL A 45 5.98 -8.47 -5.73
C VAL A 45 6.10 -7.16 -4.96
N LEU A 46 7.33 -6.79 -4.58
CA LEU A 46 7.61 -5.62 -3.76
C LEU A 46 7.52 -4.35 -4.60
N HIS A 47 6.75 -3.37 -4.13
CA HIS A 47 6.71 -2.08 -4.82
C HIS A 47 8.05 -1.36 -4.61
N PRO A 48 8.60 -0.69 -5.63
CA PRO A 48 9.88 0.02 -5.51
C PRO A 48 9.85 1.03 -4.36
N ALA A 49 10.93 1.10 -3.59
CA ALA A 49 11.10 2.08 -2.51
C ALA A 49 11.13 3.53 -3.01
N GLU A 50 11.50 3.74 -4.27
CA GLU A 50 11.42 5.01 -4.99
C GLU A 50 11.22 4.74 -6.47
N THR A 51 10.38 5.54 -7.14
CA THR A 51 10.14 5.44 -8.57
C THR A 51 10.66 6.69 -9.29
N PRO A 52 10.99 6.61 -10.59
CA PRO A 52 11.47 7.77 -11.35
C PRO A 52 10.51 8.98 -11.40
N SER A 53 9.23 8.80 -11.09
CA SER A 53 8.27 9.90 -10.98
C SER A 53 8.38 10.66 -9.66
N THR A 54 8.94 10.04 -8.62
CA THR A 54 9.12 10.62 -7.27
C THR A 54 10.57 10.99 -6.95
N GLY A 55 11.54 10.47 -7.71
CA GLY A 55 12.94 10.86 -7.60
C GLY A 55 13.78 10.50 -8.83
N ASP A 56 15.11 10.63 -8.70
CA ASP A 56 16.02 10.61 -9.87
C ASP A 56 16.20 9.23 -10.50
N ARG A 57 15.85 8.15 -9.78
CA ARG A 57 15.98 6.76 -10.26
C ARG A 57 15.04 5.82 -9.52
N LEU A 58 14.86 4.64 -10.10
CA LEU A 58 14.23 3.50 -9.42
C LEU A 58 15.12 3.00 -8.27
N VAL A 59 14.53 2.73 -7.11
CA VAL A 59 15.21 2.12 -5.95
C VAL A 59 14.42 0.89 -5.51
N ARG A 60 15.10 -0.26 -5.43
CA ARG A 60 14.53 -1.54 -4.98
C ARG A 60 14.79 -1.82 -3.50
N TRP A 61 14.03 -2.72 -2.88
CA TRP A 61 14.20 -3.11 -1.47
C TRP A 61 15.57 -3.73 -1.23
N ALA A 62 16.10 -4.53 -2.15
CA ALA A 62 17.44 -5.11 -2.05
C ALA A 62 18.53 -4.04 -1.92
N GLU A 63 18.37 -2.87 -2.56
CA GLU A 63 19.30 -1.75 -2.40
C GLU A 63 19.20 -1.12 -1.01
N VAL A 64 17.98 -0.98 -0.47
CA VAL A 64 17.75 -0.48 0.89
C VAL A 64 18.31 -1.45 1.92
N ALA A 65 18.10 -2.76 1.72
CA ALA A 65 18.67 -3.83 2.54
C ALA A 65 20.21 -3.81 2.53
N ALA A 66 20.82 -3.68 1.35
CA ALA A 66 22.27 -3.54 1.20
C ALA A 66 22.80 -2.24 1.82
N TRP A 67 22.00 -1.16 1.82
CA TRP A 67 22.35 0.08 2.50
C TRP A 67 22.35 -0.06 4.02
N SER A 68 21.32 -0.68 4.58
CA SER A 68 21.15 -0.84 6.03
C SER A 68 21.90 -2.02 6.63
N ALA A 69 22.49 -2.88 5.79
CA ALA A 69 23.06 -4.17 6.17
C ALA A 69 22.04 -5.09 6.88
N MET A 70 20.75 -4.91 6.58
CA MET A 70 19.67 -5.76 7.06
C MET A 70 19.34 -6.82 6.00
N PRO A 71 19.03 -8.07 6.39
CA PRO A 71 18.64 -9.09 5.43
C PRO A 71 17.25 -8.78 4.85
N LEU A 72 17.10 -8.91 3.53
CA LEU A 72 15.80 -8.95 2.87
C LEU A 72 15.22 -10.36 3.01
N ARG A 73 14.47 -10.58 4.09
CA ARG A 73 13.81 -11.87 4.40
C ARG A 73 12.50 -12.02 3.62
N GLU A 74 12.03 -13.25 3.48
CA GLU A 74 10.76 -13.57 2.81
C GLU A 74 9.57 -12.86 3.46
N ASP A 75 9.60 -12.65 4.78
CA ASP A 75 8.60 -11.95 5.59
C ASP A 75 8.93 -10.46 5.85
N ALA A 76 9.98 -9.92 5.22
CA ALA A 76 10.45 -8.56 5.47
C ALA A 76 9.35 -7.53 5.24
N GLN A 77 9.22 -6.61 6.18
CA GLN A 77 8.40 -5.42 6.03
C GLN A 77 9.33 -4.29 5.56
N PHE A 78 8.80 -3.19 5.03
CA PHE A 78 9.69 -2.14 4.54
C PHE A 78 10.56 -1.55 5.66
N HIS A 79 10.00 -1.37 6.87
CA HIS A 79 10.75 -0.94 8.05
C HIS A 79 11.84 -1.93 8.49
N SER A 80 11.72 -3.23 8.17
CA SER A 80 12.76 -4.23 8.48
C SER A 80 14.12 -3.87 7.89
N ILE A 81 14.12 -3.20 6.74
CA ILE A 81 15.33 -2.80 6.01
C ILE A 81 15.53 -1.28 6.00
N ALA A 82 14.45 -0.50 6.13
CA ALA A 82 14.50 0.96 6.09
C ALA A 82 14.77 1.60 7.45
N LEU A 83 14.48 0.92 8.56
CA LEU A 83 14.60 1.44 9.92
C LEU A 83 15.55 0.58 10.78
N PRO A 84 16.85 0.50 10.41
CA PRO A 84 17.80 -0.34 11.13
C PRO A 84 18.01 0.18 12.57
N PRO A 85 18.42 -0.69 13.51
CA PRO A 85 18.70 -0.29 14.89
C PRO A 85 19.96 0.58 15.01
N THR A 86 20.89 0.48 14.06
CA THR A 86 22.13 1.27 14.00
C THR A 86 22.18 2.07 12.71
N ALA A 87 22.53 3.34 12.80
CA ALA A 87 22.58 4.22 11.64
C ALA A 87 23.72 3.84 10.67
N PRO A 88 23.42 3.61 9.39
CA PRO A 88 24.46 3.46 8.37
C PRO A 88 25.29 4.73 8.20
N GLY A 89 26.56 4.59 7.82
CA GLY A 89 27.49 5.72 7.65
C GLY A 89 27.26 6.59 6.41
N ARG A 90 26.23 6.29 5.60
CA ARG A 90 25.86 7.01 4.38
C ARG A 90 24.36 7.27 4.38
N PRO A 91 23.86 8.33 3.71
CA PRO A 91 22.44 8.56 3.58
C PRO A 91 21.73 7.39 2.88
N PRO A 92 20.43 7.21 3.12
CA PRO A 92 19.63 6.18 2.46
C PRO A 92 19.60 6.38 0.94
N PRO A 93 19.43 5.29 0.17
CA PRO A 93 19.45 5.35 -1.28
C PRO A 93 18.16 5.93 -1.89
N TYR A 94 17.19 6.28 -1.05
CA TYR A 94 15.89 6.85 -1.41
C TYR A 94 15.58 8.07 -0.54
N GLY A 95 14.92 9.08 -1.10
CA GLY A 95 14.61 10.36 -0.49
C GLY A 95 13.12 10.61 -0.24
N GLY A 96 12.23 9.76 -0.78
CA GLY A 96 10.78 9.99 -0.81
C GLY A 96 9.93 9.28 0.27
N GLN A 97 8.66 9.07 -0.07
CA GLN A 97 7.57 8.46 0.74
C GLN A 97 7.65 6.91 0.81
N GLY A 98 8.85 6.33 0.68
CA GLY A 98 9.00 4.88 0.60
C GLY A 98 8.19 4.25 -0.56
N PRO A 99 7.94 2.93 -0.49
CA PRO A 99 7.18 2.22 -1.50
C PRO A 99 5.70 2.63 -1.49
N ARG A 100 5.16 2.90 -2.67
CA ARG A 100 3.75 3.27 -2.85
C ARG A 100 2.84 2.13 -2.37
N GLU A 101 1.83 2.44 -1.58
CA GLU A 101 0.80 1.48 -1.17
C GLU A 101 -0.33 1.38 -2.22
N GLY A 102 -0.97 0.21 -2.30
CA GLY A 102 -2.23 0.06 -3.02
C GLY A 102 -2.19 -0.08 -4.53
N SER A 103 -1.01 0.06 -5.16
CA SER A 103 -0.86 -0.13 -6.59
C SER A 103 0.54 -0.55 -6.99
N LEU A 104 0.60 -1.54 -7.89
CA LEU A 104 1.82 -1.90 -8.61
C LEU A 104 2.45 -0.68 -9.28
N TYR A 105 3.78 -0.70 -9.35
CA TYR A 105 4.52 0.17 -10.24
C TYR A 105 4.25 -0.26 -11.69
N VAL A 106 3.84 0.68 -12.55
CA VAL A 106 3.34 0.38 -13.91
C VAL A 106 4.30 -0.51 -14.71
N PRO A 107 5.61 -0.25 -14.79
CA PRO A 107 6.55 -1.16 -15.45
C PRO A 107 6.61 -2.57 -14.86
N ASP A 108 6.42 -2.72 -13.53
CA ASP A 108 6.36 -4.04 -12.90
C ASP A 108 5.05 -4.76 -13.26
N ALA A 109 3.94 -4.03 -13.38
CA ALA A 109 2.67 -4.58 -13.85
C ALA A 109 2.75 -5.08 -15.30
N GLU A 110 3.47 -4.38 -16.19
CA GLU A 110 3.72 -4.82 -17.56
C GLU A 110 4.53 -6.11 -17.61
N VAL A 111 5.61 -6.20 -16.82
CA VAL A 111 6.42 -7.43 -16.71
C VAL A 111 5.57 -8.58 -16.17
N LEU A 112 4.82 -8.33 -15.10
CA LEU A 112 3.97 -9.35 -14.47
C LEU A 112 2.89 -9.84 -15.44
N ALA A 113 2.21 -8.94 -16.16
CA ALA A 113 1.23 -9.32 -17.19
C ALA A 113 1.85 -10.21 -18.27
N ALA A 114 3.06 -9.88 -18.74
CA ALA A 114 3.76 -10.67 -19.74
C ALA A 114 4.11 -12.09 -19.26
N ILE A 115 4.48 -12.25 -17.97
CA ILE A 115 4.70 -13.56 -17.36
C ILE A 115 3.37 -14.33 -17.25
N LEU A 116 2.37 -13.75 -16.59
CA LEU A 116 1.08 -14.38 -16.27
C LEU A 116 0.32 -14.85 -17.51
N ARG A 117 0.43 -14.11 -18.61
CA ARG A 117 -0.14 -14.45 -19.92
C ARG A 117 0.24 -15.85 -20.40
N ALA A 118 1.46 -16.30 -20.12
CA ALA A 118 1.96 -17.61 -20.55
C ALA A 118 1.40 -18.79 -19.73
N TRP A 119 0.72 -18.52 -18.63
CA TRP A 119 0.29 -19.50 -17.63
C TRP A 119 -1.24 -19.61 -17.52
N THR A 120 -1.96 -19.36 -18.62
CA THR A 120 -3.42 -19.50 -18.70
C THR A 120 -3.83 -19.90 -20.11
N ALA A 121 -4.97 -20.60 -20.23
CA ALA A 121 -5.61 -20.85 -21.51
C ALA A 121 -6.42 -19.64 -22.01
N THR A 122 -6.67 -18.65 -21.16
CA THR A 122 -7.51 -17.47 -21.41
C THR A 122 -6.78 -16.13 -21.23
N PRO A 123 -5.61 -15.91 -21.87
CA PRO A 123 -4.83 -14.67 -21.69
C PRO A 123 -5.55 -13.42 -22.19
N GLU A 124 -6.47 -13.59 -23.14
CA GLU A 124 -7.30 -12.53 -23.72
C GLU A 124 -8.55 -12.24 -22.88
N ASP A 125 -8.85 -13.07 -21.89
CA ASP A 125 -10.06 -12.97 -21.08
C ASP A 125 -9.70 -12.92 -19.60
N CYS A 126 -9.26 -11.73 -19.16
CA CYS A 126 -8.97 -11.40 -17.79
C CYS A 126 -9.97 -10.37 -17.25
N TRP A 127 -10.17 -10.42 -15.94
CA TRP A 127 -11.09 -9.58 -15.17
C TRP A 127 -10.29 -8.75 -14.18
N PHE A 128 -10.71 -7.51 -13.98
CA PHE A 128 -9.98 -6.50 -13.21
C PHE A 128 -10.93 -5.71 -12.32
N CYS A 129 -10.70 -5.79 -11.01
CA CYS A 129 -11.38 -5.02 -9.98
C CYS A 129 -10.60 -3.74 -9.65
N VAL A 130 -11.32 -2.62 -9.58
CA VAL A 130 -10.78 -1.29 -9.26
C VAL A 130 -11.62 -0.70 -8.15
N TRP A 131 -10.98 -0.27 -7.07
CA TRP A 131 -11.68 0.17 -5.88
C TRP A 131 -12.54 1.43 -6.13
N ASP A 132 -13.81 1.39 -5.69
CA ASP A 132 -14.78 2.51 -5.76
C ASP A 132 -14.52 3.57 -4.65
N GLY A 133 -13.29 3.63 -4.12
CA GLY A 133 -12.91 4.57 -3.05
C GLY A 133 -11.78 5.52 -3.40
N PHE A 134 -11.26 5.49 -4.64
CA PHE A 134 -10.17 6.38 -5.06
C PHE A 134 -10.56 7.86 -5.20
N GLY A 135 -11.86 8.20 -5.16
CA GLY A 135 -12.33 9.59 -5.21
C GLY A 135 -12.13 10.29 -6.55
N TRP A 136 -11.96 9.55 -7.66
CA TRP A 136 -11.74 10.14 -9.00
C TRP A 136 -12.89 11.00 -9.54
N ASP A 137 -14.07 10.92 -8.94
CA ASP A 137 -15.24 11.75 -9.23
C ASP A 137 -15.20 13.12 -8.53
N THR A 138 -14.25 13.35 -7.62
CA THR A 138 -14.11 14.63 -6.95
C THR A 138 -13.31 15.63 -7.80
N ALA A 139 -13.81 16.87 -7.87
CA ALA A 139 -13.10 17.97 -8.51
C ALA A 139 -11.79 18.24 -7.75
N SER A 140 -10.69 18.38 -8.48
CA SER A 140 -9.38 18.70 -7.90
C SER A 140 -9.19 20.22 -7.93
N THR A 141 -8.83 20.81 -6.79
CA THR A 141 -8.42 22.21 -6.74
C THR A 141 -6.91 22.28 -6.92
N VAL A 142 -6.46 22.87 -8.02
CA VAL A 142 -5.04 23.17 -8.26
C VAL A 142 -4.79 24.65 -8.00
N ALA A 143 -3.73 24.93 -7.24
CA ALA A 143 -3.25 26.30 -7.03
C ALA A 143 -2.39 26.70 -8.24
N ALA A 144 -2.86 27.64 -9.03
CA ALA A 144 -2.06 28.23 -10.10
C ALA A 144 -1.07 29.25 -9.51
N PHE A 145 0.18 29.18 -9.97
CA PHE A 145 1.16 30.21 -9.65
C PHE A 145 0.73 31.55 -10.25
N THR A 146 0.61 32.57 -9.41
CA THR A 146 0.28 33.94 -9.80
C THR A 146 1.50 34.85 -9.66
N GLU A 147 1.41 36.06 -10.25
CA GLU A 147 2.46 37.08 -10.12
C GLU A 147 2.83 37.35 -8.66
N THR A 148 4.11 37.66 -8.41
CA THR A 148 4.64 37.95 -7.08
C THR A 148 3.81 39.03 -6.37
N GLY A 149 3.25 38.69 -5.20
CA GLY A 149 2.40 39.59 -4.41
C GLY A 149 0.90 39.42 -4.62
N ARG A 150 0.46 38.54 -5.53
CA ARG A 150 -0.93 38.06 -5.58
C ARG A 150 -1.05 36.71 -4.88
N PRO A 151 -2.18 36.43 -4.21
CA PRO A 151 -2.47 35.08 -3.74
C PRO A 151 -2.58 34.12 -4.94
N PRO A 152 -2.18 32.85 -4.78
CA PRO A 152 -2.39 31.84 -5.81
C PRO A 152 -3.88 31.72 -6.12
N GLU A 153 -4.20 31.59 -7.41
CA GLU A 153 -5.58 31.42 -7.86
C GLU A 153 -5.93 29.94 -7.78
N SER A 154 -7.03 29.61 -7.09
CA SER A 154 -7.55 28.26 -7.04
C SER A 154 -8.31 27.99 -8.33
N ILE A 155 -7.76 27.15 -9.19
CA ILE A 155 -8.46 26.65 -10.36
C ILE A 155 -9.13 25.34 -9.97
N GLU A 156 -10.45 25.28 -10.05
CA GLU A 156 -11.17 24.01 -10.04
C GLU A 156 -10.98 23.36 -11.41
N GLU A 157 -10.17 22.31 -11.45
CA GLU A 157 -10.13 21.45 -12.61
C GLU A 157 -11.21 20.38 -12.46
N PRO A 158 -12.15 20.25 -13.42
CA PRO A 158 -13.09 19.15 -13.40
C PRO A 158 -12.28 17.86 -13.46
N GLY A 159 -12.33 17.08 -12.39
CA GLY A 159 -11.78 15.72 -12.40
C GLY A 159 -12.38 14.99 -13.58
N ARG A 160 -11.56 14.54 -14.53
CA ARG A 160 -12.03 13.64 -15.59
C ARG A 160 -12.12 12.25 -14.99
N ASP A 161 -13.20 12.06 -14.27
CA ASP A 161 -13.63 10.77 -13.78
C ASP A 161 -13.48 9.71 -14.89
N PRO A 162 -12.57 8.73 -14.71
CA PRO A 162 -12.30 7.71 -15.71
C PRO A 162 -13.39 6.64 -15.76
N VAL A 163 -14.32 6.65 -14.78
CA VAL A 163 -15.43 5.70 -14.68
C VAL A 163 -16.69 6.35 -15.25
N PRO A 164 -17.24 5.86 -16.39
CA PRO A 164 -18.44 6.43 -16.97
C PRO A 164 -19.65 6.37 -16.02
N GLY A 165 -20.54 7.36 -16.09
CA GLY A 165 -21.76 7.42 -15.27
C GLY A 165 -22.56 6.10 -15.19
N PRO A 166 -22.85 5.41 -16.32
CA PRO A 166 -23.55 4.12 -16.25
C PRO A 166 -22.81 3.01 -15.49
N VAL A 167 -21.48 3.07 -15.41
CA VAL A 167 -20.66 2.14 -14.61
C VAL A 167 -20.72 2.53 -13.13
N ARG A 168 -20.68 3.82 -12.83
CA ARG A 168 -20.90 4.35 -11.47
C ARG A 168 -22.28 4.03 -10.91
N ASP A 169 -23.30 4.06 -11.75
CA ASP A 169 -24.66 3.69 -11.34
C ASP A 169 -24.91 2.18 -11.41
N GLY A 170 -23.91 1.40 -11.85
CA GLY A 170 -23.99 -0.03 -12.10
C GLY A 170 -23.72 -0.93 -10.89
N PRO A 171 -23.73 -2.25 -11.07
CA PRO A 171 -23.41 -3.19 -10.00
C PRO A 171 -21.93 -3.14 -9.61
N ARG A 172 -21.63 -3.45 -8.34
CA ARG A 172 -20.26 -3.56 -7.81
C ARG A 172 -19.92 -5.00 -7.48
N VAL A 173 -18.63 -5.33 -7.55
CA VAL A 173 -18.11 -6.51 -6.85
C VAL A 173 -17.98 -6.13 -5.37
N HIS A 174 -18.64 -6.89 -4.51
CA HIS A 174 -18.63 -6.69 -3.06
C HIS A 174 -17.68 -7.69 -2.41
N LEU A 175 -16.56 -7.22 -1.86
CA LEU A 175 -15.64 -7.99 -1.03
C LEU A 175 -15.62 -7.38 0.39
N PRO A 176 -15.08 -8.08 1.40
CA PRO A 176 -14.99 -7.51 2.75
C PRO A 176 -14.37 -6.10 2.74
N HIS A 177 -15.09 -5.14 3.32
CA HIS A 177 -14.67 -3.73 3.48
C HIS A 177 -14.42 -2.91 2.20
N ARG A 178 -14.65 -3.49 1.00
CA ARG A 178 -14.30 -2.85 -0.27
C ARG A 178 -15.31 -3.20 -1.36
N ASP A 179 -15.70 -2.16 -2.09
CA ASP A 179 -16.50 -2.28 -3.31
C ASP A 179 -15.65 -1.95 -4.53
N TYR A 180 -15.83 -2.70 -5.62
CA TYR A 180 -15.03 -2.54 -6.82
C TYR A 180 -15.90 -2.39 -8.08
N PHE A 181 -15.44 -1.51 -8.97
CA PHE A 181 -15.80 -1.55 -10.38
C PHE A 181 -15.06 -2.71 -11.07
N LEU A 182 -15.69 -3.25 -12.12
CA LEU A 182 -15.16 -4.39 -12.86
C LEU A 182 -14.95 -4.02 -14.33
N TYR A 183 -13.79 -4.37 -14.88
CA TYR A 183 -13.56 -4.35 -16.32
C TYR A 183 -12.91 -5.66 -16.79
N GLN A 184 -12.96 -5.90 -18.10
CA GLN A 184 -12.48 -7.10 -18.75
C GLN A 184 -11.56 -6.75 -19.91
N GLY A 185 -10.52 -7.54 -20.13
CA GLY A 185 -9.57 -7.36 -21.23
C GLY A 185 -8.47 -8.43 -21.23
N PRO A 186 -7.47 -8.31 -22.10
CA PRO A 186 -6.28 -9.15 -22.05
C PRO A 186 -5.47 -8.89 -20.77
N ALA A 187 -4.57 -9.78 -20.38
CA ALA A 187 -3.72 -9.60 -19.20
C ALA A 187 -3.01 -8.23 -19.17
N GLU A 188 -2.58 -7.73 -20.33
CA GLU A 188 -1.93 -6.43 -20.52
C GLU A 188 -2.84 -5.24 -20.20
N ALA A 189 -4.16 -5.44 -20.07
CA ALA A 189 -5.10 -4.41 -19.68
C ALA A 189 -4.93 -3.90 -18.23
N VAL A 190 -4.02 -4.50 -17.45
CA VAL A 190 -3.65 -4.03 -16.10
C VAL A 190 -3.18 -2.57 -16.07
N VAL A 191 -2.55 -2.08 -17.15
CA VAL A 191 -2.05 -0.69 -17.22
C VAL A 191 -3.06 0.31 -17.79
N THR A 192 -4.26 -0.14 -18.16
CA THR A 192 -5.26 0.69 -18.88
C THR A 192 -5.63 1.94 -18.09
N LEU A 193 -5.98 1.78 -16.82
CA LEU A 193 -6.37 2.91 -15.98
C LEU A 193 -5.16 3.73 -15.59
N ALA A 194 -4.06 3.08 -15.20
CA ALA A 194 -2.83 3.76 -14.82
C ALA A 194 -2.25 4.69 -15.92
N SER A 195 -2.61 4.46 -17.18
CA SER A 195 -2.23 5.31 -18.32
C SER A 195 -3.05 6.61 -18.43
N LEU A 196 -4.10 6.77 -17.61
CA LEU A 196 -4.93 7.97 -17.57
C LEU A 196 -4.42 8.91 -16.46
N ASP A 197 -4.13 10.15 -16.81
CA ASP A 197 -3.63 11.17 -15.87
C ASP A 197 -4.53 11.33 -14.63
N SER A 198 -5.85 11.21 -14.80
CA SER A 198 -6.84 11.35 -13.72
C SER A 198 -6.86 10.19 -12.71
N THR A 199 -6.11 9.12 -12.95
CA THR A 199 -6.04 7.97 -12.05
C THR A 199 -4.79 8.00 -11.16
N TRP A 200 -3.89 8.95 -11.34
CA TRP A 200 -2.60 9.00 -10.64
C TRP A 200 -1.78 7.70 -10.78
N GLY A 201 -1.90 7.01 -11.92
CA GLY A 201 -1.14 5.79 -12.18
C GLY A 201 -1.62 4.56 -11.41
N GLN A 202 -2.87 4.52 -10.93
CA GLN A 202 -3.41 3.36 -10.23
C GLN A 202 -3.65 2.19 -11.19
N CYS A 203 -3.03 1.06 -10.89
CA CYS A 203 -3.38 -0.24 -11.44
C CYS A 203 -4.65 -0.81 -10.75
N PRO A 204 -5.35 -1.78 -11.37
CA PRO A 204 -6.44 -2.49 -10.72
C PRO A 204 -5.95 -3.23 -9.48
N ASN A 205 -6.79 -3.26 -8.45
CA ASN A 205 -6.47 -3.86 -7.16
C ASN A 205 -6.45 -5.38 -7.24
N ILE A 206 -7.41 -6.01 -7.92
CA ILE A 206 -7.48 -7.47 -8.04
C ILE A 206 -7.70 -7.82 -9.50
N TRP A 207 -6.96 -8.79 -10.02
CA TRP A 207 -7.15 -9.25 -11.39
C TRP A 207 -6.80 -10.72 -11.56
N TRP A 208 -7.56 -11.39 -12.43
CA TRP A 208 -7.47 -12.83 -12.64
C TRP A 208 -7.88 -13.16 -14.07
N THR A 209 -7.44 -14.32 -14.54
CA THR A 209 -7.87 -14.86 -15.84
C THR A 209 -9.18 -15.64 -15.72
N ALA A 210 -9.97 -15.73 -16.78
CA ALA A 210 -11.29 -16.36 -16.78
C ALA A 210 -11.28 -17.84 -16.39
N ASP A 211 -10.22 -18.59 -16.75
CA ASP A 211 -10.00 -19.97 -16.30
C ASP A 211 -9.50 -20.08 -14.84
N ARG A 212 -9.29 -18.94 -14.18
CA ARG A 212 -8.84 -18.80 -12.79
C ARG A 212 -7.53 -19.54 -12.49
N ALA A 213 -6.67 -19.68 -13.51
CA ALA A 213 -5.35 -20.29 -13.33
C ALA A 213 -4.48 -19.52 -12.32
N TRP A 214 -4.63 -18.19 -12.26
CA TRP A 214 -3.90 -17.32 -11.35
C TRP A 214 -4.77 -16.12 -10.92
N CYS A 215 -4.36 -15.46 -9.83
CA CYS A 215 -4.95 -14.22 -9.34
C CYS A 215 -3.85 -13.32 -8.75
N VAL A 216 -4.00 -12.02 -8.95
CA VAL A 216 -3.10 -10.99 -8.44
C VAL A 216 -3.91 -10.01 -7.61
N ALA A 217 -3.41 -9.63 -6.43
CA ALA A 217 -4.10 -8.73 -5.51
C ALA A 217 -3.14 -7.73 -4.85
N SER A 218 -3.45 -6.45 -4.98
CA SER A 218 -2.79 -5.31 -4.33
C SER A 218 -3.77 -4.69 -3.35
N GLU A 219 -3.53 -4.88 -2.05
CA GLU A 219 -4.31 -4.21 -1.01
C GLU A 219 -3.90 -2.75 -0.89
N ILE A 220 -4.88 -1.87 -0.64
CA ILE A 220 -4.75 -0.41 -0.62
C ILE A 220 -3.67 0.06 0.36
N ASP A 221 -3.56 -0.64 1.48
CA ASP A 221 -2.68 -0.28 2.60
C ASP A 221 -1.37 -1.09 2.61
N LEU A 222 -1.05 -1.82 1.53
CA LEU A 222 0.17 -2.63 1.43
C LEU A 222 1.13 -2.11 0.35
N PRO A 223 2.45 -2.04 0.65
CA PRO A 223 3.49 -1.66 -0.31
C PRO A 223 4.01 -2.85 -1.14
N TRP A 224 3.17 -3.86 -1.38
CA TRP A 224 3.45 -4.99 -2.25
C TRP A 224 2.16 -5.60 -2.81
N THR A 225 2.32 -6.44 -3.82
CA THR A 225 1.22 -7.16 -4.49
C THR A 225 1.41 -8.66 -4.36
N TYR A 226 0.37 -9.38 -3.98
CA TYR A 226 0.39 -10.84 -3.99
C TYR A 226 0.02 -11.41 -5.36
N VAL A 227 0.64 -12.53 -5.69
CA VAL A 227 0.36 -13.36 -6.86
C VAL A 227 0.15 -14.79 -6.39
N GLY A 228 -0.99 -15.38 -6.71
CA GLY A 228 -1.27 -16.80 -6.49
C GLY A 228 -1.45 -17.52 -7.83
N GLY A 229 -0.86 -18.70 -7.99
CA GLY A 229 -0.98 -19.50 -9.21
C GLY A 229 -0.29 -20.87 -9.12
N PRO A 230 -0.06 -21.54 -10.25
CA PRO A 230 0.68 -22.80 -10.32
C PRO A 230 2.14 -22.60 -9.87
N CYS A 231 2.78 -23.63 -9.33
CA CYS A 231 4.17 -23.51 -8.83
C CYS A 231 5.12 -22.95 -9.90
N GLY A 232 5.03 -23.43 -11.14
CA GLY A 232 5.90 -22.97 -12.22
C GLY A 232 5.69 -21.49 -12.61
N LEU A 233 4.49 -20.95 -12.43
CA LEU A 233 4.22 -19.52 -12.60
C LEU A 233 4.95 -18.72 -11.53
N ILE A 234 4.88 -19.17 -10.28
CA ILE A 234 5.51 -18.50 -9.15
C ILE A 234 7.04 -18.56 -9.27
N ASP A 235 7.60 -19.72 -9.68
CA ASP A 235 9.02 -19.85 -10.00
C ASP A 235 9.45 -18.85 -11.07
N ALA A 236 8.64 -18.65 -12.11
CA ALA A 236 8.93 -17.69 -13.18
C ALA A 236 8.89 -16.23 -12.67
N VAL A 237 7.96 -15.88 -11.78
CA VAL A 237 7.90 -14.56 -11.13
C VAL A 237 9.14 -14.33 -10.25
N LEU A 238 9.53 -15.31 -9.44
CA LEU A 238 10.69 -15.20 -8.55
C LEU A 238 12.03 -15.16 -9.30
N ALA A 239 12.10 -15.74 -10.50
CA ALA A 239 13.31 -15.77 -11.32
C ALA A 239 13.50 -14.52 -12.20
N ASP A 240 12.46 -13.70 -12.41
CA ASP A 240 12.53 -12.54 -13.30
C ASP A 240 13.14 -11.32 -12.60
N SER A 241 14.38 -10.98 -12.94
CA SER A 241 15.12 -9.88 -12.32
C SER A 241 14.61 -8.48 -12.67
N ARG A 242 13.60 -8.34 -13.53
CA ARG A 242 13.01 -7.02 -13.86
C ARG A 242 12.06 -6.55 -12.76
N ILE A 243 11.45 -7.48 -12.03
CA ILE A 243 10.62 -7.25 -10.85
C ILE A 243 11.34 -7.77 -9.61
N GLU A 244 11.01 -7.23 -8.45
CA GLU A 244 11.54 -7.71 -7.18
C GLU A 244 10.45 -8.50 -6.46
N ALA A 245 10.63 -9.81 -6.34
CA ALA A 245 9.63 -10.69 -5.75
C ALA A 245 10.25 -11.60 -4.69
N LEU A 246 9.44 -11.94 -3.68
CA LEU A 246 9.77 -12.88 -2.63
C LEU A 246 8.68 -13.96 -2.56
N PRO A 247 9.02 -15.20 -2.16
CA PRO A 247 8.00 -16.21 -1.91
C PRO A 247 7.10 -15.75 -0.74
N ALA A 248 5.88 -16.26 -0.70
CA ALA A 248 4.94 -16.04 0.38
C ALA A 248 4.22 -17.35 0.71
N ASP A 249 4.01 -17.64 1.98
CA ASP A 249 3.08 -18.68 2.40
C ASP A 249 1.67 -18.09 2.53
N PRO A 250 0.60 -18.78 2.06
CA PRO A 250 -0.77 -18.29 2.19
C PRO A 250 -1.23 -18.03 3.64
N ALA A 251 -0.57 -18.63 4.63
CA ALA A 251 -0.82 -18.43 6.05
C ALA A 251 0.12 -17.42 6.72
N ASP A 252 1.08 -16.82 5.98
CA ASP A 252 1.96 -15.81 6.55
C ASP A 252 1.16 -14.58 6.99
N PRO A 253 1.51 -13.95 8.13
CA PRO A 253 0.96 -12.66 8.51
C PRO A 253 1.30 -11.58 7.46
N VAL A 254 0.34 -10.75 7.08
CA VAL A 254 0.59 -9.65 6.13
C VAL A 254 1.42 -8.54 6.75
N SER A 255 1.27 -8.29 8.04
CA SER A 255 1.96 -7.22 8.74
C SER A 255 2.53 -7.71 10.06
N ARG A 256 3.71 -7.20 10.40
CA ARG A 256 4.36 -7.39 11.69
C ARG A 256 5.31 -6.24 11.99
N VAL A 257 5.58 -6.00 13.25
CA VAL A 257 6.57 -5.01 13.67
C VAL A 257 7.83 -5.75 14.11
N GLU A 258 9.00 -5.22 13.77
CA GLU A 258 10.27 -5.80 14.22
C GLU A 258 10.45 -5.59 15.73
N ASP A 259 11.04 -6.56 16.42
CA ASP A 259 11.15 -6.52 17.89
C ASP A 259 11.85 -5.25 18.41
N TRP A 260 12.86 -4.74 17.69
CA TRP A 260 13.55 -3.50 18.09
C TRP A 260 12.68 -2.26 17.89
N VAL A 261 11.80 -2.26 16.89
CA VAL A 261 10.83 -1.18 16.65
C VAL A 261 9.75 -1.23 17.71
N ALA A 262 9.22 -2.42 18.01
CA ALA A 262 8.25 -2.62 19.09
C ALA A 262 8.82 -2.16 20.44
N ALA A 263 10.07 -2.50 20.75
CA ALA A 263 10.75 -2.04 21.96
C ALA A 263 10.89 -0.52 22.03
N TRP A 264 11.14 0.16 20.90
CA TRP A 264 11.17 1.63 20.86
C TRP A 264 9.80 2.23 21.11
N VAL A 265 8.74 1.67 20.52
CA VAL A 265 7.35 2.12 20.73
C VAL A 265 6.94 1.91 22.19
N ASP A 266 7.28 0.77 22.79
CA ASP A 266 7.01 0.49 24.19
C ASP A 266 7.70 1.51 25.11
N GLN A 267 8.98 1.79 24.86
CA GLN A 267 9.73 2.80 25.61
C GLN A 267 9.12 4.21 25.47
N LEU A 268 8.70 4.57 24.25
CA LEU A 268 8.09 5.86 23.96
C LEU A 268 6.74 5.99 24.66
N THR A 269 5.91 4.94 24.58
CA THR A 269 4.60 4.84 25.24
C THR A 269 4.72 4.91 26.75
N ASP A 270 5.64 4.15 27.35
CA ASP A 270 5.91 4.18 28.79
C ASP A 270 6.31 5.58 29.26
N GLY A 271 7.23 6.20 28.53
CA GLY A 271 7.67 7.57 28.81
C GLY A 271 6.52 8.57 28.73
N LEU A 272 5.69 8.46 27.70
CA LEU A 272 4.54 9.33 27.45
C LEU A 272 3.50 9.19 28.55
N MET A 273 3.16 7.95 28.93
CA MET A 273 2.18 7.68 29.98
C MET A 273 2.66 8.16 31.35
N ALA A 274 3.96 8.04 31.65
CA ALA A 274 4.55 8.44 32.93
C ALA A 274 4.72 9.95 33.08
N ARG A 275 5.13 10.66 32.02
CA ARG A 275 5.55 12.07 32.11
C ARG A 275 4.65 13.04 31.35
N GLY A 276 3.73 12.54 30.53
CA GLY A 276 2.92 13.36 29.62
C GLY A 276 3.69 13.85 28.38
N ALA A 277 4.98 13.51 28.25
CA ALA A 277 5.79 13.79 27.08
C ALA A 277 6.94 12.77 26.95
N ALA A 278 7.27 12.39 25.72
CA ALA A 278 8.40 11.51 25.41
C ALA A 278 8.92 11.74 24.00
N SER A 279 10.18 11.34 23.77
CA SER A 279 10.88 11.52 22.50
C SER A 279 11.66 10.25 22.16
N LEU A 280 11.67 9.89 20.88
CA LEU A 280 12.46 8.80 20.30
C LEU A 280 13.35 9.36 19.19
N ARG A 281 14.61 8.93 19.14
CA ARG A 281 15.51 9.18 18.01
C ARG A 281 15.88 7.84 17.37
N THR A 282 15.78 7.77 16.05
CA THR A 282 16.13 6.61 15.23
C THR A 282 17.12 7.05 14.13
N PRO A 283 17.72 6.10 13.40
CA PRO A 283 18.53 6.44 12.23
C PRO A 283 17.81 7.18 11.10
N ARG A 284 16.48 7.17 11.09
CA ARG A 284 15.65 7.79 10.06
C ARG A 284 15.01 9.11 10.50
N GLY A 285 15.06 9.45 11.78
CA GLY A 285 14.48 10.70 12.27
C GLY A 285 14.12 10.63 13.74
N SER A 286 13.17 11.45 14.16
CA SER A 286 12.68 11.45 15.55
C SER A 286 11.17 11.56 15.64
N VAL A 287 10.63 11.00 16.72
CA VAL A 287 9.22 11.14 17.10
C VAL A 287 9.17 11.81 18.46
N ASP A 288 8.44 12.93 18.55
CA ASP A 288 8.15 13.63 19.79
C ASP A 288 6.65 13.55 20.06
N ALA A 289 6.27 13.13 21.27
CA ALA A 289 4.87 12.94 21.64
C ALA A 289 4.53 13.65 22.95
N TRP A 290 3.32 14.20 23.02
CA TRP A 290 2.76 14.85 24.21
C TRP A 290 1.34 14.35 24.45
N LEU A 291 1.05 14.03 25.70
CA LEU A 291 -0.24 13.51 26.13
C LEU A 291 -0.85 14.41 27.20
N ARG A 292 -2.01 14.99 26.88
CA ARG A 292 -2.91 15.60 27.85
C ARG A 292 -4.02 14.62 28.17
N ARG A 293 -4.06 14.13 29.41
CA ARG A 293 -5.08 13.17 29.85
C ARG A 293 -6.48 13.79 29.88
N PRO A 294 -7.55 13.00 29.62
CA PRO A 294 -8.92 13.43 29.81
C PRO A 294 -9.16 13.93 31.24
N ARG A 295 -10.01 14.95 31.40
CA ARG A 295 -10.40 15.47 32.73
C ARG A 295 -11.90 15.76 32.75
N GLY A 296 -12.63 14.98 33.54
CA GLY A 296 -14.09 15.06 33.60
C GLY A 296 -14.70 14.83 32.21
N ILE A 297 -15.42 15.82 31.70
CA ILE A 297 -16.04 15.80 30.37
C ILE A 297 -15.10 16.18 29.21
N ARG A 298 -13.88 16.66 29.50
CA ARG A 298 -12.94 17.10 28.46
C ARG A 298 -12.16 15.91 27.92
N LYS A 299 -12.20 15.73 26.59
CA LYS A 299 -11.37 14.77 25.87
C LYS A 299 -9.89 15.01 26.17
N GLY A 300 -9.14 13.91 26.25
CA GLY A 300 -7.69 13.97 26.22
C GLY A 300 -7.20 14.32 24.82
N GLU A 301 -5.92 14.62 24.71
CA GLU A 301 -5.27 14.97 23.46
C GLU A 301 -3.89 14.32 23.42
N LEU A 302 -3.63 13.59 22.34
CA LEU A 302 -2.32 13.12 21.96
C LEU A 302 -1.84 13.94 20.77
N ARG A 303 -0.71 14.61 20.93
CA ARG A 303 0.00 15.27 19.85
C ARG A 303 1.26 14.49 19.54
N ILE A 304 1.45 14.12 18.28
CA ILE A 304 2.65 13.45 17.80
C ILE A 304 3.28 14.34 16.74
N GLN A 305 4.58 14.58 16.85
CA GLN A 305 5.38 15.27 15.87
C GLN A 305 6.45 14.32 15.35
N VAL A 306 6.50 14.15 14.04
CA VAL A 306 7.51 13.33 13.36
C VAL A 306 8.45 14.27 12.62
N ALA A 307 9.75 14.12 12.84
CA ALA A 307 10.79 14.81 12.10
C ALA A 307 11.57 13.78 11.29
N GLY A 308 11.29 13.72 10.00
CA GLY A 308 11.82 12.74 9.06
C GLY A 308 13.17 13.13 8.45
N PRO A 309 13.72 12.24 7.62
CA PRO A 309 14.95 12.51 6.88
C PRO A 309 14.72 13.67 5.89
N GLY A 310 15.70 14.57 5.75
CA GLY A 310 15.59 15.72 4.84
C GLY A 310 14.86 16.94 5.41
N GLY A 311 14.49 16.94 6.69
CA GLY A 311 13.88 18.09 7.38
C GLY A 311 12.37 18.21 7.21
N SER A 312 11.71 17.18 6.67
CA SER A 312 10.26 17.07 6.69
C SER A 312 9.77 16.95 8.15
N SER A 313 8.73 17.69 8.49
CA SER A 313 8.11 17.58 9.82
C SER A 313 6.60 17.60 9.72
N GLY A 314 5.94 16.60 10.31
CA GLY A 314 4.49 16.51 10.43
C GLY A 314 4.05 16.58 11.89
N SER A 315 2.84 17.07 12.15
CA SER A 315 2.22 17.03 13.47
C SER A 315 0.78 16.57 13.36
N VAL A 316 0.40 15.56 14.13
CA VAL A 316 -0.96 15.00 14.16
C VAL A 316 -1.53 15.09 15.57
N HIS A 317 -2.84 15.32 15.65
CA HIS A 317 -3.59 15.47 16.90
C HIS A 317 -4.72 14.44 16.96
N HIS A 318 -4.74 13.63 18.02
CA HIS A 318 -5.77 12.63 18.26
C HIS A 318 -6.55 12.98 19.53
N GLY A 319 -7.87 13.00 19.42
CA GLY A 319 -8.76 13.15 20.57
C GLY A 319 -8.93 11.81 21.27
N LEU A 320 -8.49 11.72 22.53
CA LEU A 320 -8.52 10.46 23.27
C LEU A 320 -9.62 10.45 24.35
N LEU A 321 -10.18 9.26 24.59
CA LEU A 321 -11.26 9.03 25.55
C LEU A 321 -11.05 7.70 26.28
N GLY A 322 -11.41 7.66 27.56
CA GLY A 322 -11.42 6.44 28.36
C GLY A 322 -10.44 6.49 29.54
N ASP A 323 -10.25 5.32 30.15
CA ASP A 323 -9.32 5.12 31.24
C ASP A 323 -7.86 5.02 30.76
N ASP A 324 -6.93 4.97 31.71
CA ASP A 324 -5.49 4.88 31.45
C ASP A 324 -5.11 3.67 30.59
N GLN A 325 -5.83 2.54 30.70
CA GLN A 325 -5.51 1.34 29.94
C GLN A 325 -5.90 1.51 28.47
N LYS A 326 -7.08 2.09 28.20
CA LYS A 326 -7.51 2.44 26.85
C LYS A 326 -6.62 3.51 26.24
N LEU A 327 -6.29 4.56 27.00
CA LEU A 327 -5.37 5.62 26.56
C LEU A 327 -4.00 5.06 26.17
N ARG A 328 -3.47 4.12 26.97
CA ARG A 328 -2.19 3.48 26.67
C ARG A 328 -2.24 2.71 25.36
N ARG A 329 -3.29 1.92 25.11
CA ARG A 329 -3.45 1.16 23.86
C ARG A 329 -3.54 2.09 22.65
N GLU A 330 -4.45 3.07 22.67
CA GLU A 330 -4.59 4.02 21.55
C GLU A 330 -3.29 4.80 21.31
N ALA A 331 -2.60 5.23 22.37
CA ALA A 331 -1.31 5.91 22.21
C ALA A 331 -0.24 4.98 21.63
N HIS A 332 -0.19 3.71 22.03
CA HIS A 332 0.75 2.73 21.50
C HIS A 332 0.52 2.50 20.00
N ASP A 333 -0.74 2.35 19.57
CA ASP A 333 -1.11 2.17 18.16
C ASP A 333 -0.66 3.38 17.33
N TYR A 334 -1.03 4.60 17.74
CA TYR A 334 -0.63 5.83 17.02
C TYR A 334 0.88 6.05 17.00
N LEU A 335 1.59 5.69 18.08
CA LEU A 335 3.05 5.78 18.12
C LEU A 335 3.71 4.72 17.25
N THR A 336 3.10 3.54 17.08
CA THR A 336 3.58 2.52 16.14
C THR A 336 3.58 3.08 14.73
N PHE A 337 2.44 3.60 14.27
CA PHE A 337 2.34 4.25 12.95
C PHE A 337 3.38 5.37 12.80
N ALA A 338 3.44 6.32 13.74
CA ALA A 338 4.39 7.43 13.67
C ALA A 338 5.87 7.01 13.60
N VAL A 339 6.24 5.86 14.19
CA VAL A 339 7.60 5.31 14.09
C VAL A 339 7.82 4.64 12.73
N LEU A 340 6.83 3.94 12.18
CA LEU A 340 6.89 3.36 10.84
C LEU A 340 6.93 4.43 9.75
N ASP A 341 6.23 5.55 9.92
CA ASP A 341 6.21 6.71 9.00
C ASP A 341 7.61 7.32 8.80
N LEU A 342 8.55 7.10 9.73
CA LEU A 342 9.95 7.50 9.53
C LEU A 342 10.60 6.83 8.31
N THR A 343 10.04 5.72 7.83
CA THR A 343 10.49 5.06 6.61
C THR A 343 10.02 5.77 5.35
N GLY A 344 9.00 6.62 5.45
CA GLY A 344 8.36 7.33 4.34
C GLY A 344 6.94 6.84 4.06
N MET A 345 6.53 5.69 4.59
CA MET A 345 5.17 5.14 4.47
C MET A 345 4.13 5.99 5.19
#